data_AF-A0A3A9Z0Z9-F1
#
_entry.id   AF-A0A3A9Z0Z9-F1
#
_cell.length_a   1.000
_cell.length_b   1.000
_cell.length_c   1.000
_cell.angle_alpha   90.00
_cell.angle_beta   90.00
_cell.angle_gamma   90.00
#
_symmetry.space_group_name_H-M   'P 1'
#
loop_
_entity.id
_entity.type
_entity.pdbx_description
1 polymer ?
#
loop_
_entity_poly.entity_id
_entity_poly.type
_entity_poly.pdbx_seq_one_letter_code
_entity_poly.pdbx_strand_id
1 'polypeptide(L)'
;MLVDGSLMCPLTPVPLVDATQGAEDKAIRVRSPELREAIAGRGPFHLKLKQGADHRGTIRLQCPGHGDSRSVNCPRRNRLVPRQAGTPGAPRTVIDLGNTRKRASDPAARPTVILPEEEWTDPPPKKELPEVCGEHAIRVPADADGNLHVAKYRQDVHYLSPVWDATHKPIRSHNEGINGRFKSGELDIGNPKIRLARGQVAHTLLVAIMITIGNLAILETWLYERTGVHLTEADYEAVSAPGPLDLLPAAAVGGERSPSAGER
;
A
#
# COMPACT_ATOMS: atom_id res chain seq x y z
N MET A 1 1.26 3.46 14.63
CA MET A 1 0.05 4.22 14.23
C MET A 1 -0.12 4.09 12.72
N LEU A 2 -1.35 3.98 12.20
CA LEU A 2 -1.61 3.89 10.76
C LEU A 2 -2.15 5.23 10.26
N VAL A 3 -1.50 5.82 9.25
CA VAL A 3 -1.87 7.11 8.64
C VAL A 3 -1.84 6.93 7.13
N ASP A 4 -2.96 7.13 6.46
CA ASP A 4 -3.13 6.92 5.00
C ASP A 4 -2.51 5.61 4.50
N GLY A 5 -2.79 4.53 5.23
CA GLY A 5 -2.27 3.18 4.93
C GLY A 5 -0.78 2.97 5.23
N SER A 6 -0.06 3.97 5.71
CA SER A 6 1.34 3.84 6.11
C SER A 6 1.49 3.71 7.62
N LEU A 7 2.32 2.77 8.07
CA LEU A 7 2.64 2.65 9.50
C LEU A 7 3.74 3.65 9.87
N MET A 8 3.47 4.47 10.86
CA MET A 8 4.32 5.58 11.29
C MET A 8 4.62 5.56 12.78
N CYS A 9 5.65 6.32 13.16
CA CYS A 9 5.97 6.66 14.54
C CYS A 9 4.74 7.24 15.26
N PRO A 10 4.39 6.78 16.47
CA PRO A 10 3.30 7.37 17.25
C PRO A 10 3.52 8.85 17.59
N LEU A 11 4.76 9.31 17.59
CA LEU A 11 5.15 10.69 17.88
C LEU A 11 5.41 11.50 16.59
N THR A 12 4.74 11.12 15.50
CA THR A 12 4.74 11.93 14.29
C THR A 12 4.00 13.24 14.59
N PRO A 13 4.52 14.41 14.22
CA PRO A 13 3.84 15.69 14.43
C PRO A 13 2.42 15.67 13.88
N VAL A 14 1.45 16.15 14.67
CA VAL A 14 0.03 16.20 14.32
C VAL A 14 -0.24 16.86 12.96
N PRO A 15 0.41 17.99 12.59
CA PRO A 15 0.20 18.59 11.26
C PRO A 15 0.56 17.67 10.10
N LEU A 16 1.52 16.75 10.30
CA LEU A 16 1.87 15.76 9.28
C LEU A 16 0.86 14.61 9.27
N VAL A 17 0.38 14.17 10.43
CA VAL A 17 -0.66 13.13 10.51
C VAL A 17 -1.93 13.60 9.79
N ASP A 18 -2.38 14.80 10.08
CA ASP A 18 -3.67 15.34 9.62
C ASP A 18 -3.61 16.00 8.24
N ALA A 19 -2.44 16.00 7.58
CA ALA A 19 -2.22 16.74 6.33
C ALA A 19 -3.22 16.44 5.19
N THR A 20 -3.80 15.23 5.20
CA THR A 20 -4.76 14.74 4.20
C THR A 20 -6.18 14.62 4.76
N GLN A 21 -6.38 14.89 6.05
CA GLN A 21 -7.67 14.75 6.70
C GLN A 21 -8.64 15.81 6.18
N GLY A 22 -9.83 15.36 5.75
CA GLY A 22 -10.86 16.25 5.21
C GLY A 22 -10.53 16.85 3.84
N ALA A 23 -9.41 16.45 3.21
CA ALA A 23 -9.06 16.93 1.89
C ALA A 23 -10.02 16.37 0.82
N GLU A 24 -10.59 17.26 0.02
CA GLU A 24 -11.41 16.86 -1.11
C GLU A 24 -10.57 16.26 -2.25
N ASP A 25 -11.18 15.45 -3.10
CA ASP A 25 -10.51 14.80 -4.24
C ASP A 25 -9.80 15.81 -5.17
N LYS A 26 -10.36 17.01 -5.38
CA LYS A 26 -9.71 18.08 -6.16
C LYS A 26 -8.41 18.54 -5.51
N ALA A 27 -8.39 18.72 -4.19
CA ALA A 27 -7.20 19.13 -3.43
C ALA A 27 -6.11 18.05 -3.51
N ILE A 28 -6.49 16.78 -3.42
CA ILE A 28 -5.57 15.63 -3.53
C ILE A 28 -5.00 15.48 -4.95
N ARG A 29 -5.76 15.82 -6.00
CA ARG A 29 -5.29 15.73 -7.39
C ARG A 29 -4.30 16.83 -7.76
N VAL A 30 -4.60 18.09 -7.44
CA VAL A 30 -3.75 19.24 -7.78
C VAL A 30 -2.56 19.35 -6.83
N ARG A 31 -2.83 19.15 -5.54
CA ARG A 31 -1.92 19.28 -4.38
C ARG A 31 -1.29 20.66 -4.30
N SER A 32 -1.57 21.38 -3.23
CA SER A 32 -0.84 22.61 -2.95
C SER A 32 0.63 22.30 -2.62
N PRO A 33 1.57 23.26 -2.79
CA PRO A 33 2.96 23.09 -2.36
C PRO A 33 3.08 22.63 -0.91
N GLU A 34 2.24 23.17 -0.03
CA GLU A 34 2.22 22.86 1.41
C GLU A 34 1.82 21.40 1.65
N LEU A 35 0.82 20.90 0.91
CA LEU A 35 0.45 19.49 1.00
C LEU A 35 1.60 18.59 0.52
N ARG A 36 2.29 18.94 -0.57
CA ARG A 36 3.44 18.15 -1.04
C ARG A 36 4.57 18.13 -0.01
N GLU A 37 4.85 19.27 0.62
CA GLU A 37 5.83 19.37 1.69
C GLU A 37 5.44 18.55 2.92
N ALA A 38 4.17 18.61 3.35
CA ALA A 38 3.67 17.80 4.45
C ALA A 38 3.77 16.29 4.14
N ILE A 39 3.41 15.86 2.93
CA ILE A 39 3.56 14.46 2.50
C ILE A 39 5.03 14.03 2.51
N ALA A 40 5.95 14.87 1.99
CA ALA A 40 7.38 14.59 2.02
C ALA A 40 7.91 14.54 3.48
N GLY A 41 7.41 15.43 4.33
CA GLY A 41 7.75 15.53 5.75
C GLY A 41 7.37 14.31 6.58
N ARG A 42 6.41 13.49 6.13
CA ARG A 42 6.07 12.20 6.77
C ARG A 42 7.17 11.14 6.61
N GLY A 43 7.93 11.19 5.51
CA GLY A 43 8.91 10.17 5.13
C GLY A 43 9.88 9.75 6.26
N PRO A 44 10.52 10.69 6.97
CA PRO A 44 11.39 10.35 8.11
C PRO A 44 10.71 9.55 9.23
N PHE A 45 9.40 9.71 9.43
CA PHE A 45 8.64 9.09 10.52
C PHE A 45 8.03 7.73 10.16
N HIS A 46 8.13 7.30 8.90
CA HIS A 46 7.65 5.98 8.49
C HIS A 46 8.43 4.87 9.19
N LEU A 47 7.74 3.81 9.61
CA LEU A 47 8.42 2.63 10.10
C LEU A 47 9.22 1.99 8.96
N LYS A 48 10.41 1.50 9.28
CA LYS A 48 11.32 0.95 8.27
C LYS A 48 11.17 -0.55 8.15
N LEU A 49 11.31 -1.07 6.94
CA LEU A 49 11.39 -2.50 6.73
C LEU A 49 12.69 -3.04 7.35
N LYS A 50 12.55 -3.97 8.29
CA LYS A 50 13.69 -4.72 8.86
C LYS A 50 13.85 -6.07 8.17
N GLN A 51 12.74 -6.73 7.92
CA GLN A 51 12.70 -8.03 7.25
C GLN A 51 11.44 -8.09 6.38
N GLY A 52 11.61 -8.59 5.16
CA GLY A 52 10.50 -8.85 4.24
C GLY A 52 9.51 -9.88 4.79
N ALA A 53 8.46 -10.13 4.00
CA ALA A 53 7.41 -11.07 4.35
C ALA A 53 7.97 -12.49 4.57
N ASP A 54 7.51 -13.15 5.63
CA ASP A 54 7.72 -14.57 5.82
C ASP A 54 6.74 -15.42 4.99
N HIS A 55 6.78 -16.75 5.18
CA HIS A 55 5.88 -17.69 4.50
C HIS A 55 4.38 -17.45 4.77
N ARG A 56 4.03 -16.67 5.80
CA ARG A 56 2.66 -16.27 6.13
C ARG A 56 2.35 -14.84 5.71
N GLY A 57 3.27 -14.15 5.02
CA GLY A 57 3.11 -12.75 4.65
C GLY A 57 3.43 -11.76 5.78
N THR A 58 3.83 -12.22 6.98
CA THR A 58 4.13 -11.32 8.10
C THR A 58 5.44 -10.57 7.85
N ILE A 59 5.41 -9.25 7.91
CA ILE A 59 6.58 -8.39 7.76
C ILE A 59 7.11 -7.91 9.12
N ARG A 60 8.40 -7.57 9.18
CA ARG A 60 8.98 -6.94 10.38
C ARG A 60 9.36 -5.50 10.11
N LEU A 61 8.80 -4.61 10.92
CA LEU A 61 9.04 -3.19 10.85
C LEU A 61 9.80 -2.70 12.08
N GLN A 62 10.69 -1.73 11.89
CA GLN A 62 11.49 -1.13 12.95
C GLN A 62 11.17 0.36 13.13
N CYS A 63 11.37 0.84 14.35
CA CYS A 63 11.27 2.25 14.70
C CYS A 63 12.22 3.10 13.83
N PRO A 64 11.78 4.24 13.27
CA PRO A 64 12.61 5.11 12.45
C PRO A 64 13.81 5.71 13.22
N GLY A 65 13.71 5.79 14.55
CA GLY A 65 14.78 6.26 15.44
C GLY A 65 15.78 5.17 15.86
N HIS A 66 15.61 3.93 15.42
CA HIS A 66 16.48 2.80 15.80
C HIS A 66 17.59 2.53 14.78
N GLY A 67 18.75 2.09 15.27
CA GLY A 67 19.89 1.66 14.46
C GLY A 67 20.70 2.80 13.85
N ASP A 68 21.71 2.43 13.07
CA ASP A 68 22.65 3.37 12.44
C ASP A 68 21.99 4.15 11.29
N SER A 69 21.04 3.52 10.61
CA SER A 69 20.27 4.10 9.51
C SER A 69 19.03 4.89 9.98
N ARG A 70 19.01 5.43 11.21
CA ARG A 70 17.86 6.18 11.76
C ARG A 70 17.51 7.43 10.92
N SER A 71 16.23 7.73 10.76
CA SER A 71 15.74 8.89 9.98
C SER A 71 15.26 10.03 10.86
N VAL A 72 15.02 9.76 12.14
CA VAL A 72 14.64 10.74 13.15
C VAL A 72 15.61 10.68 14.32
N ASN A 73 15.80 11.80 15.01
CA ASN A 73 16.41 11.81 16.33
C ASN A 73 15.29 11.64 17.36
N CYS A 74 15.35 10.56 18.14
CA CYS A 74 14.30 10.24 19.11
C CYS A 74 14.89 10.17 20.53
N PRO A 75 14.60 11.14 21.42
CA PRO A 75 15.10 11.12 22.79
C PRO A 75 14.64 9.86 23.56
N ARG A 76 13.38 9.43 23.35
CA ARG A 76 12.83 8.20 23.93
C ARG A 76 13.67 6.97 23.54
N ARG A 77 14.10 6.87 22.28
CA ARG A 77 14.92 5.74 21.83
C ARG A 77 16.35 5.81 22.34
N ASN A 78 16.94 7.00 22.41
CA ASN A 78 18.27 7.23 22.98
C ASN A 78 18.31 6.83 24.48
N ARG A 79 17.21 7.05 25.22
CA ARG A 79 17.07 6.61 26.61
C ARG A 79 17.02 5.08 26.74
N LEU A 80 16.17 4.43 25.94
CA LEU A 80 15.95 2.98 26.03
C LEU A 80 17.12 2.14 25.51
N VAL A 81 17.81 2.64 24.49
CA VAL A 81 18.98 1.99 23.89
C VAL A 81 20.07 3.05 23.82
N PRO A 82 20.80 3.27 24.93
CA PRO A 82 21.89 4.24 24.96
C PRO A 82 22.90 3.91 23.88
N ARG A 83 23.33 4.94 23.15
CA ARG A 83 24.42 4.77 22.19
C ARG A 83 25.67 4.39 22.97
N GLN A 84 26.41 3.38 22.51
CA GLN A 84 27.81 3.31 22.91
C GLN A 84 28.47 4.63 22.49
N ALA A 85 28.95 5.39 23.47
CA ALA A 85 29.73 6.57 23.18
C ALA A 85 30.84 6.12 22.21
N GLY A 86 30.90 6.76 21.04
CA GLY A 86 32.03 6.53 20.14
C GLY A 86 33.32 6.76 20.92
N THR A 87 34.38 6.03 20.58
CA THR A 87 35.67 6.12 21.24
C THR A 87 36.03 7.58 21.53
N PRO A 88 36.34 7.95 22.78
CA PRO A 88 36.77 9.31 23.11
C PRO A 88 37.94 9.70 22.19
N GLY A 89 37.77 10.77 21.40
CA GLY A 89 38.79 11.23 20.46
C GLY A 89 38.54 10.96 18.98
N ALA A 90 37.41 10.36 18.59
CA ALA A 90 37.02 10.33 17.17
C ALA A 90 36.93 11.78 16.64
N PRO A 91 37.66 12.12 15.56
CA PRO A 91 37.72 13.50 15.08
C PRO A 91 36.32 14.00 14.72
N ARG A 92 36.02 15.26 15.06
CA ARG A 92 34.86 15.99 14.54
C ARG A 92 34.84 15.77 13.03
N THR A 93 33.87 15.00 12.55
CA THR A 93 33.77 14.68 11.14
C THR A 93 33.58 16.00 10.40
N VAL A 94 34.56 16.43 9.61
CA VAL A 94 34.41 17.60 8.75
C VAL A 94 33.26 17.30 7.80
N ILE A 95 32.12 17.96 8.00
CA ILE A 95 30.95 17.78 7.16
C ILE A 95 31.24 18.50 5.84
N ASP A 96 31.40 17.72 4.79
CA ASP A 96 31.48 18.25 3.43
C ASP A 96 30.11 18.81 3.02
N LEU A 97 29.95 20.13 3.13
CA LEU A 97 28.77 20.87 2.72
C LEU A 97 28.59 20.91 1.19
N GLY A 98 29.55 20.46 0.38
CA GLY A 98 29.34 20.26 -1.05
C GLY A 98 28.55 18.98 -1.35
N ASN A 99 28.61 18.00 -0.43
CA ASN A 99 28.01 16.69 -0.64
C ASN A 99 26.61 16.59 0.00
N THR A 100 25.58 16.66 -0.84
CA THR A 100 24.16 16.57 -0.42
C THR A 100 23.84 15.30 0.36
N ARG A 101 24.44 14.15 -0.01
CA ARG A 101 24.21 12.88 0.69
C ARG A 101 24.79 12.91 2.11
N LYS A 102 26.02 13.40 2.27
CA LYS A 102 26.66 13.52 3.60
C LYS A 102 25.89 14.49 4.50
N ARG A 103 25.45 15.62 3.93
CA ARG A 103 24.63 16.61 4.64
C ARG A 103 23.31 16.01 5.13
N ALA A 104 22.58 15.30 4.26
CA ALA A 104 21.31 14.66 4.61
C ALA A 104 21.47 13.52 5.63
N SER A 105 22.60 12.84 5.62
CA SER A 105 22.91 11.79 6.60
C SER A 105 23.38 12.34 7.94
N ASP A 106 23.71 13.62 8.05
CA ASP A 106 24.19 14.19 9.32
C ASP A 106 23.07 14.13 10.39
N PRO A 107 23.37 13.77 11.65
CA PRO A 107 22.38 13.78 12.71
C PRO A 107 21.63 15.11 12.86
N ALA A 108 22.28 16.25 12.65
CA ALA A 108 21.65 17.56 12.78
C ALA A 108 20.63 17.87 11.67
N ALA A 109 20.72 17.19 10.51
CA ALA A 109 19.76 17.34 9.42
C ALA A 109 18.49 16.48 9.61
N ARG A 110 18.48 15.55 10.58
CA ARG A 110 17.35 14.66 10.82
C ARG A 110 16.32 15.34 11.73
N PRO A 111 15.02 15.23 11.44
CA PRO A 111 14.00 15.79 12.32
C PRO A 111 14.06 15.14 13.72
N THR A 112 13.92 15.96 14.74
CA THR A 112 13.88 15.52 16.14
C THR A 112 12.44 15.32 16.57
N VAL A 113 12.15 14.14 17.11
CA VAL A 113 10.85 13.81 17.70
C VAL A 113 10.70 14.58 19.01
N ILE A 114 9.60 15.32 19.13
CA ILE A 114 9.23 16.04 20.35
C ILE A 114 8.45 15.07 21.25
N LEU A 115 8.92 14.89 22.49
CA LEU A 115 8.19 14.12 23.49
C LEU A 115 7.23 15.04 24.26
N PRO A 116 6.09 14.52 24.76
CA PRO A 116 5.24 15.24 25.72
C PRO A 116 6.06 15.70 26.93
N GLU A 117 5.71 16.85 27.50
CA GLU A 117 6.42 17.45 28.64
C GLU A 117 6.54 16.48 29.83
N GLU A 118 5.44 15.78 30.13
CA GLU A 118 5.37 14.78 31.20
C GLU A 118 6.44 13.68 31.06
N GLU A 119 6.73 13.24 29.83
CA GLU A 119 7.72 12.18 29.59
C GLU A 119 9.18 12.64 29.80
N TRP A 120 9.42 13.96 29.78
CA TRP A 120 10.74 14.50 30.13
C TRP A 120 10.98 14.46 31.64
N THR A 121 9.93 14.69 32.43
CA THR A 121 10.01 14.71 33.89
C THR A 121 9.88 13.32 34.50
N ASP A 122 8.91 12.54 34.05
CA ASP A 122 8.65 11.17 34.51
C ASP A 122 8.62 10.20 33.32
N PRO A 123 9.77 9.61 32.96
CA PRO A 123 9.88 8.77 31.79
C PRO A 123 9.16 7.42 31.98
N PRO A 124 8.14 7.07 31.15
CA PRO A 124 7.43 5.81 31.32
C PRO A 124 8.36 4.60 31.05
N PRO A 125 8.14 3.48 31.76
CA PRO A 125 8.91 2.27 31.57
C PRO A 125 8.63 1.63 30.20
N LYS A 126 9.57 0.80 29.72
CA LYS A 126 9.53 0.15 28.40
C LYS A 126 8.20 -0.56 28.11
N LYS A 127 7.58 -1.16 29.14
CA LYS A 127 6.35 -1.97 29.02
C LYS A 127 5.09 -1.13 28.76
N GLU A 128 5.09 0.14 29.16
CA GLU A 128 3.95 1.06 28.97
C GLU A 128 4.05 1.81 27.64
N LEU A 129 5.22 1.80 27.02
CA LEU A 129 5.43 2.39 25.71
C LEU A 129 4.80 1.53 24.60
N PRO A 130 4.38 2.15 23.48
CA PRO A 130 3.97 1.40 22.31
C PRO A 130 5.05 0.38 21.90
N GLU A 131 4.65 -0.81 21.48
CA GLU A 131 5.59 -1.92 21.16
C GLU A 131 6.71 -1.48 20.22
N VAL A 132 6.40 -0.63 19.24
CA VAL A 132 7.39 -0.10 18.29
C VAL A 132 8.47 0.76 18.95
N CYS A 133 8.16 1.43 20.06
CA CYS A 133 9.11 2.23 20.82
C CYS A 133 9.97 1.38 21.76
N GLY A 134 9.37 0.34 22.36
CA GLY A 134 10.06 -0.58 23.27
C GLY A 134 10.94 -1.58 22.53
N GLU A 135 10.41 -2.26 21.53
CA GLU A 135 11.06 -3.40 20.88
C GLU A 135 12.06 -3.01 19.79
N HIS A 136 12.85 -3.97 19.33
CA HIS A 136 13.75 -3.78 18.18
C HIS A 136 13.00 -3.77 16.85
N ALA A 137 11.89 -4.51 16.78
CA ALA A 137 11.00 -4.55 15.63
C ALA A 137 9.64 -5.11 16.05
N ILE A 138 8.59 -4.66 15.38
CA ILE A 138 7.24 -5.19 15.49
C ILE A 138 6.95 -6.13 14.32
N ARG A 139 6.05 -7.09 14.53
CA ARG A 139 5.51 -7.96 13.48
C ARG A 139 4.18 -7.40 13.01
N VAL A 140 4.00 -7.32 11.70
CA VAL A 140 2.75 -6.88 11.08
C VAL A 140 2.29 -8.00 10.16
N PRO A 141 1.21 -8.72 10.52
CA PRO A 141 0.69 -9.79 9.67
C PRO A 141 0.10 -9.22 8.37
N ALA A 142 0.15 -10.02 7.30
CA ALA A 142 -0.55 -9.71 6.05
C ALA A 142 -2.03 -10.14 6.10
N ASP A 143 -2.34 -11.12 6.95
CA ASP A 143 -3.68 -11.66 7.11
C ASP A 143 -4.54 -10.84 8.10
N ALA A 144 -5.82 -11.19 8.15
CA ALA A 144 -6.79 -10.60 9.07
C ALA A 144 -6.69 -11.15 10.50
N ASP A 145 -5.80 -12.13 10.77
CA ASP A 145 -5.69 -12.82 12.06
C ASP A 145 -5.10 -11.91 13.16
N GLY A 146 -4.67 -10.70 12.79
CA GLY A 146 -4.30 -9.63 13.71
C GLY A 146 -5.31 -8.48 13.71
N ASN A 147 -4.79 -7.27 13.52
CA ASN A 147 -5.62 -6.08 13.47
C ASN A 147 -6.25 -5.94 12.06
N LEU A 148 -7.52 -6.28 11.94
CA LEU A 148 -8.29 -6.18 10.69
C LEU A 148 -8.18 -4.80 10.03
N HIS A 149 -8.10 -3.72 10.83
CA HIS A 149 -7.92 -2.37 10.31
C HIS A 149 -6.55 -2.21 9.62
N VAL A 150 -5.49 -2.75 10.22
CA VAL A 150 -4.16 -2.73 9.59
C VAL A 150 -4.15 -3.63 8.35
N ALA A 151 -4.69 -4.85 8.43
CA ALA A 151 -4.75 -5.75 7.28
C ALA A 151 -5.51 -5.14 6.09
N LYS A 152 -6.62 -4.45 6.36
CA LYS A 152 -7.47 -3.85 5.33
C LYS A 152 -6.91 -2.56 4.72
N TYR A 153 -6.36 -1.67 5.55
CA TYR A 153 -6.03 -0.31 5.12
C TYR A 153 -4.54 -0.09 4.87
N ARG A 154 -3.66 -1.00 5.30
CA ARG A 154 -2.22 -0.88 5.06
C ARG A 154 -1.91 -0.95 3.58
N GLN A 155 -1.04 -0.05 3.14
CA GLN A 155 -0.46 -0.03 1.81
C GLN A 155 1.05 -0.21 1.94
N ASP A 156 1.66 -0.96 1.03
CA ASP A 156 3.12 -1.09 0.98
C ASP A 156 3.78 0.18 0.42
N VAL A 157 3.08 0.89 -0.45
CA VAL A 157 3.54 2.16 -1.03
C VAL A 157 2.85 3.32 -0.31
N HIS A 158 3.63 4.30 0.14
CA HIS A 158 3.12 5.42 0.90
C HIS A 158 2.19 6.32 0.09
N TYR A 159 1.00 6.59 0.61
CA TYR A 159 -0.01 7.41 -0.05
C TYR A 159 0.55 8.77 -0.50
N LEU A 160 0.23 9.14 -1.75
CA LEU A 160 0.67 10.38 -2.43
C LEU A 160 2.19 10.57 -2.57
N SER A 161 3.00 9.54 -2.27
CA SER A 161 4.41 9.55 -2.63
C SER A 161 4.59 9.52 -4.16
N PRO A 162 5.75 9.94 -4.69
CA PRO A 162 6.03 9.84 -6.13
C PRO A 162 5.90 8.42 -6.67
N VAL A 163 6.30 7.42 -5.86
CA VAL A 163 6.16 6.00 -6.21
C VAL A 163 4.69 5.61 -6.26
N TRP A 164 3.89 6.03 -5.28
CA TRP A 164 2.44 5.78 -5.28
C TRP A 164 1.76 6.37 -6.50
N ASP A 165 2.13 7.59 -6.89
CA ASP A 165 1.62 8.22 -8.11
C ASP A 165 1.95 7.42 -9.36
N ALA A 166 3.21 7.01 -9.49
CA ALA A 166 3.69 6.24 -10.62
C ALA A 166 3.00 4.87 -10.74
N THR A 167 2.68 4.23 -9.61
CA THR A 167 1.98 2.95 -9.59
C THR A 167 0.47 3.10 -9.79
N HIS A 168 -0.17 4.04 -9.09
CA HIS A 168 -1.63 4.11 -9.00
C HIS A 168 -2.26 4.84 -10.20
N LYS A 169 -1.64 5.91 -10.72
CA LYS A 169 -2.23 6.70 -11.82
C LYS A 169 -2.46 5.87 -13.09
N PRO A 170 -1.51 5.05 -13.58
CA PRO A 170 -1.72 4.23 -14.76
C PRO A 170 -2.86 3.22 -14.58
N ILE A 171 -2.89 2.53 -13.44
CA ILE A 171 -3.93 1.53 -13.12
C ILE A 171 -5.31 2.18 -13.10
N ARG A 172 -5.44 3.34 -12.44
CA ARG A 172 -6.70 4.08 -12.41
C ARG A 172 -7.11 4.56 -13.80
N SER A 173 -6.18 5.13 -14.57
CA SER A 173 -6.45 5.59 -15.95
C SER A 173 -6.92 4.43 -16.84
N HIS A 174 -6.36 3.24 -16.66
CA HIS A 174 -6.76 2.05 -17.40
C HIS A 174 -8.20 1.64 -17.04
N ASN A 175 -8.51 1.55 -15.74
CA ASN A 175 -9.85 1.20 -15.28
C ASN A 175 -10.91 2.24 -15.66
N GLU A 176 -10.60 3.53 -15.54
CA GLU A 176 -11.50 4.61 -15.95
C GLU A 176 -11.67 4.65 -17.48
N GLY A 177 -10.60 4.42 -18.24
CA GLY A 177 -10.64 4.34 -19.70
C GLY A 177 -11.50 3.18 -20.20
N ILE A 178 -11.30 1.97 -19.66
CA ILE A 178 -12.11 0.78 -19.99
C ILE A 178 -13.58 1.00 -19.61
N ASN A 179 -13.84 1.50 -18.41
CA ASN A 179 -15.21 1.80 -17.99
C ASN A 179 -15.86 2.86 -18.89
N GLY A 180 -15.12 3.88 -19.28
CA GLY A 180 -15.59 4.89 -20.24
C GLY A 180 -15.94 4.26 -21.58
N ARG A 181 -15.08 3.38 -22.10
CA ARG A 181 -15.29 2.69 -23.40
C ARG A 181 -16.50 1.77 -23.37
N PHE A 182 -16.72 1.01 -22.30
CA PHE A 182 -17.89 0.14 -22.21
C PHE A 182 -19.20 0.89 -21.99
N LYS A 183 -19.15 2.04 -21.30
CA LYS A 183 -20.33 2.87 -21.02
C LYS A 183 -20.63 3.90 -22.11
N SER A 184 -19.94 3.86 -23.25
CA SER A 184 -20.14 4.80 -24.35
C SER A 184 -20.21 4.06 -25.69
N GLY A 185 -20.54 4.79 -26.76
CA GLY A 185 -20.63 4.25 -28.12
C GLY A 185 -21.76 3.25 -28.30
N GLU A 186 -21.50 2.21 -29.10
CA GLU A 186 -22.48 1.19 -29.51
C GLU A 186 -22.77 0.16 -28.39
N LEU A 187 -21.80 -0.05 -27.50
CA LEU A 187 -21.88 -1.06 -26.45
C LEU A 187 -22.71 -0.57 -25.25
N ASP A 188 -22.55 0.71 -24.86
CA ASP A 188 -23.34 1.46 -23.86
C ASP A 188 -23.97 0.58 -22.76
N ILE A 189 -23.11 -0.12 -22.00
CA ILE A 189 -23.53 -0.95 -20.86
C ILE A 189 -24.11 -0.11 -19.71
N GLY A 190 -24.13 1.22 -19.84
CA GLY A 190 -24.83 2.10 -18.90
C GLY A 190 -26.34 2.05 -19.13
N ASN A 191 -26.78 2.01 -20.38
CA ASN A 191 -28.16 2.19 -20.76
C ASN A 191 -29.04 0.93 -20.58
N PRO A 192 -30.00 0.95 -19.64
CA PRO A 192 -30.85 -0.22 -19.36
C PRO A 192 -31.73 -0.61 -20.55
N LYS A 193 -31.98 0.28 -21.52
CA LYS A 193 -32.78 -0.03 -22.72
C LYS A 193 -32.07 -0.98 -23.68
N ILE A 194 -30.75 -1.09 -23.59
CA ILE A 194 -29.94 -2.05 -24.38
C ILE A 194 -29.89 -3.41 -23.65
N ARG A 195 -30.26 -3.44 -22.35
CA ARG A 195 -30.34 -4.65 -21.51
C ARG A 195 -31.79 -5.05 -21.25
N LEU A 196 -32.52 -5.43 -22.30
CA LEU A 196 -33.97 -5.72 -22.22
C LEU A 196 -34.32 -7.04 -21.49
N ALA A 197 -33.35 -7.90 -21.20
CA ALA A 197 -33.59 -9.16 -20.50
C ALA A 197 -34.17 -8.90 -19.09
N ARG A 198 -35.18 -9.67 -18.68
CA ARG A 198 -35.76 -9.56 -17.33
C ARG A 198 -35.09 -10.57 -16.39
N GLY A 199 -34.77 -10.13 -15.17
CA GLY A 199 -34.16 -10.96 -14.13
C GLY A 199 -32.64 -10.79 -14.03
N GLN A 200 -32.12 -10.88 -12.81
CA GLN A 200 -30.70 -10.59 -12.51
C GLN A 200 -29.74 -11.53 -13.26
N VAL A 201 -30.06 -12.82 -13.36
CA VAL A 201 -29.22 -13.81 -14.05
C VAL A 201 -29.05 -13.47 -15.52
N ALA A 202 -30.16 -13.16 -16.21
CA ALA A 202 -30.12 -12.83 -17.64
C ALA A 202 -29.39 -11.51 -17.89
N HIS A 203 -29.53 -10.52 -16.99
CA HIS A 203 -28.74 -9.29 -17.04
C HIS A 203 -27.24 -9.54 -16.84
N THR A 204 -26.85 -10.36 -15.88
CA THR A 204 -25.45 -10.69 -15.63
C THR A 204 -24.82 -11.37 -16.84
N LEU A 205 -25.51 -12.36 -17.42
CA LEU A 205 -25.03 -13.04 -18.63
C LEU A 205 -24.90 -12.10 -19.82
N LEU A 206 -25.90 -11.24 -20.04
CA LEU A 206 -25.87 -10.27 -21.13
C LEU A 206 -24.69 -9.28 -20.97
N VAL A 207 -24.50 -8.75 -19.76
CA VAL A 207 -23.37 -7.85 -19.47
C VAL A 207 -22.03 -8.57 -19.68
N ALA A 208 -21.92 -9.84 -19.27
CA ALA A 208 -20.71 -10.63 -19.50
C ALA A 208 -20.39 -10.77 -21.00
N ILE A 209 -21.39 -11.13 -21.82
CA ILE A 209 -21.23 -11.23 -23.28
C ILE A 209 -20.82 -9.88 -23.88
N MET A 210 -21.48 -8.79 -23.48
CA MET A 210 -21.15 -7.44 -23.95
C MET A 210 -19.70 -7.06 -23.62
N ILE A 211 -19.24 -7.34 -22.39
CA ILE A 211 -17.84 -7.11 -21.98
C ILE A 211 -16.87 -7.94 -22.83
N THR A 212 -17.19 -9.21 -23.11
CA THR A 212 -16.37 -10.07 -23.98
C THR A 212 -16.24 -9.49 -25.39
N ILE A 213 -17.35 -9.06 -26.00
CA ILE A 213 -17.35 -8.39 -27.31
C ILE A 213 -16.49 -7.13 -27.27
N GLY A 214 -16.64 -6.30 -26.23
CA GLY A 214 -15.85 -5.09 -26.06
C GLY A 214 -14.35 -5.38 -25.93
N ASN A 215 -13.97 -6.44 -25.22
CA ASN A 215 -12.58 -6.88 -25.11
C ASN A 215 -12.03 -7.37 -26.44
N LEU A 216 -12.80 -8.15 -27.21
CA LEU A 216 -12.40 -8.59 -28.55
C LEU A 216 -12.14 -7.40 -29.47
N ALA A 217 -13.02 -6.41 -29.49
CA ALA A 217 -12.83 -5.20 -30.28
C ALA A 217 -11.57 -4.41 -29.88
N ILE A 218 -11.23 -4.36 -28.58
CA ILE A 218 -9.98 -3.75 -28.10
C ILE A 218 -8.76 -4.53 -28.62
N LEU A 219 -8.78 -5.86 -28.54
CA LEU A 219 -7.69 -6.71 -29.02
C LEU A 219 -7.50 -6.60 -30.53
N GLU A 220 -8.59 -6.58 -31.29
CA GLU A 220 -8.55 -6.41 -32.74
C GLU A 220 -7.97 -5.03 -33.12
N THR A 221 -8.41 -3.96 -32.45
CA THR A 221 -7.85 -2.61 -32.67
C THR A 221 -6.34 -2.60 -32.42
N TRP A 222 -5.91 -3.20 -31.29
CA TRP A 222 -4.50 -3.28 -30.94
C TRP A 222 -3.68 -4.10 -31.96
N LEU A 223 -4.23 -5.22 -32.43
CA LEU A 223 -3.59 -6.06 -33.43
C LEU A 223 -3.42 -5.29 -34.74
N TYR A 224 -4.47 -4.61 -35.18
CA TYR A 224 -4.44 -3.79 -36.38
C TYR A 224 -3.43 -2.65 -36.29
N GLU A 225 -3.40 -1.90 -35.18
CA GLU A 225 -2.43 -0.82 -34.99
C GLU A 225 -0.97 -1.31 -35.02
N ARG A 226 -0.71 -2.54 -34.59
CA ARG A 226 0.65 -3.10 -34.46
C ARG A 226 1.11 -3.89 -35.67
N THR A 227 0.20 -4.52 -36.40
CA THR A 227 0.51 -5.44 -37.51
C THR A 227 -0.10 -5.01 -38.85
N GLY A 228 -1.08 -4.11 -38.83
CA GLY A 228 -1.85 -3.70 -40.01
C GLY A 228 -2.92 -4.70 -40.44
N VAL A 229 -3.16 -5.76 -39.67
CA VAL A 229 -4.04 -6.88 -40.04
C VAL A 229 -5.29 -6.90 -39.17
N HIS A 230 -6.44 -7.12 -39.80
CA HIS A 230 -7.70 -7.43 -39.13
C HIS A 230 -7.87 -8.94 -38.97
N LEU A 231 -8.50 -9.37 -37.87
CA LEU A 231 -8.88 -10.77 -37.71
C LEU A 231 -10.02 -11.09 -38.68
N THR A 232 -9.88 -12.19 -39.40
CA THR A 232 -10.90 -12.72 -40.30
C THR A 232 -11.71 -13.81 -39.62
N GLU A 233 -12.86 -14.16 -40.17
CA GLU A 233 -13.71 -15.26 -39.68
C GLU A 233 -12.93 -16.59 -39.60
N ALA A 234 -12.05 -16.83 -40.57
CA ALA A 234 -11.16 -18.00 -40.59
C ALA A 234 -10.17 -18.04 -39.42
N ASP A 235 -9.71 -16.87 -38.93
CA ASP A 235 -8.81 -16.79 -37.78
C ASP A 235 -9.52 -17.20 -36.48
N TYR A 236 -10.82 -16.89 -36.35
CA TYR A 236 -11.63 -17.34 -35.23
C TYR A 236 -11.96 -18.82 -35.30
N GLU A 237 -12.23 -19.36 -36.49
CA GLU A 237 -12.48 -20.80 -36.71
C GLU A 237 -11.23 -21.67 -36.48
N ALA A 238 -10.04 -21.11 -36.73
CA ALA A 238 -8.76 -21.77 -36.46
C ALA A 238 -8.46 -21.91 -34.96
N VAL A 239 -9.16 -21.18 -34.09
CA VAL A 239 -9.04 -21.31 -32.63
C VAL A 239 -9.68 -22.64 -32.22
N SER A 240 -8.84 -23.64 -31.94
CA SER A 240 -9.31 -24.89 -31.36
C SER A 240 -10.02 -24.62 -30.04
N ALA A 241 -11.17 -25.29 -29.82
CA ALA A 241 -11.87 -25.21 -28.54
C ALA A 241 -10.88 -25.48 -27.40
N PRO A 242 -10.93 -24.71 -26.29
CA PRO A 242 -10.11 -25.04 -25.14
C PRO A 242 -10.40 -26.50 -24.80
N GLY A 243 -9.33 -27.28 -24.63
CA GLY A 243 -9.45 -28.63 -24.06
C GLY A 243 -10.24 -28.56 -22.75
N PRO A 244 -10.83 -29.69 -22.30
CA PRO A 244 -11.61 -29.71 -21.08
C PRO A 244 -10.87 -28.92 -20.00
N LEU A 245 -11.55 -27.89 -19.46
CA LEU A 245 -11.02 -27.10 -18.37
C LEU A 245 -10.57 -28.11 -17.31
N ASP A 246 -9.26 -28.22 -17.11
CA ASP A 246 -8.71 -28.89 -15.94
C ASP A 246 -9.18 -28.04 -14.75
N LEU A 247 -10.37 -28.40 -14.27
CA LEU A 247 -10.86 -28.00 -12.97
C LEU A 247 -9.75 -28.44 -12.03
N LEU A 248 -8.96 -27.46 -11.57
CA LEU A 248 -8.04 -27.66 -10.46
C LEU A 248 -8.81 -28.47 -9.41
N PRO A 249 -8.27 -29.61 -8.94
CA PRO A 249 -8.99 -30.46 -8.03
C PRO A 249 -9.48 -29.61 -6.87
N ALA A 250 -10.78 -29.70 -6.59
CA ALA A 250 -11.42 -29.04 -5.49
C ALA A 250 -10.64 -29.38 -4.20
N ALA A 251 -9.74 -28.49 -3.81
CA ALA A 251 -9.00 -28.62 -2.57
C ALA A 251 -10.01 -28.41 -1.44
N ALA A 252 -10.54 -29.54 -0.95
CA ALA A 252 -11.01 -29.78 0.41
C ALA A 252 -11.57 -28.55 1.15
N VAL A 253 -12.71 -28.02 0.71
CA VAL A 253 -13.64 -27.33 1.61
C VAL A 253 -14.58 -28.40 2.17
N GLY A 254 -14.05 -29.17 3.11
CA GLY A 254 -14.73 -30.27 3.77
C GLY A 254 -14.12 -30.48 5.14
N GLY A 255 -14.29 -29.51 6.03
CA GLY A 255 -14.02 -29.70 7.45
C GLY A 255 -14.96 -30.77 7.98
N GLU A 256 -14.43 -31.96 8.26
CA GLU A 256 -15.09 -32.96 9.08
C GLU A 256 -15.49 -32.33 10.42
N ARG A 257 -16.79 -32.15 10.63
CA ARG A 257 -17.33 -32.03 11.98
C ARG A 257 -17.16 -33.39 12.64
N SER A 258 -16.21 -33.48 13.57
CA SER A 258 -16.18 -34.56 14.56
C SER A 258 -17.53 -34.64 15.28
N PRO A 259 -18.18 -35.81 15.37
CA PRO A 259 -19.33 -35.99 16.24
C PRO A 259 -18.85 -35.97 17.69
N SER A 260 -19.48 -35.13 18.50
CA SER A 260 -19.36 -35.13 19.95
C SER A 260 -19.71 -36.51 20.49
N ALA A 261 -18.74 -37.19 21.09
CA ALA A 261 -18.98 -38.34 21.94
C ALA A 261 -19.77 -37.88 23.17
N GLY A 262 -21.07 -38.17 23.16
CA GLY A 262 -21.90 -38.18 24.35
C GLY A 262 -22.46 -39.59 24.50
N GLU A 263 -22.02 -40.31 25.51
CA GLU A 263 -22.85 -41.28 26.22
C GLU A 263 -22.24 -41.65 27.58
N ARG A 264 -23.05 -41.37 28.61
CA ARG A 264 -23.10 -41.92 29.98
C ARG A 264 -22.18 -41.32 31.04
#